data_AF-A0A0M2LF00-F1
#
_entry.id   AF-A0A0M2LF00-F1
#
_cell.length_a   1.000
_cell.length_b   1.000
_cell.length_c   1.000
_cell.angle_alpha   90.00
_cell.angle_beta   90.00
_cell.angle_gamma   90.00
#
_symmetry.space_group_name_H-M   'P 1'
#
loop_
_entity.id
_entity.type
_entity.pdbx_description
1 polymer ?
#
loop_
_entity_poly.entity_id
_entity_poly.type
_entity_poly.pdbx_seq_one_letter_code
_entity_poly.pdbx_strand_id
1 'polypeptide(L)'
;MAMTPEERRAKDAERKRIARAKATEQRELAKTEQRTGNASAAPTTMRDAVDESLRAMKWLVPSDLASQVQARELARTIDELTHAGEDAKALSAHRALSRVLSDLGGTPQVRLQRELRSLRRAPDPEGDDERADSTRPPAGILSEFKRPAKRGT
;
A
#
# COMPACT_ATOMS: atom_id res chain seq x y z
N MET A 1 -16.47 -47.87 29.54
CA MET A 1 -16.70 -48.18 28.11
C MET A 1 -15.61 -47.50 27.30
N ALA A 2 -14.95 -48.21 26.39
CA ALA A 2 -13.87 -47.65 25.57
C ALA A 2 -14.47 -46.81 24.43
N MET A 3 -14.00 -45.55 24.28
CA MET A 3 -14.47 -44.68 23.19
C MET A 3 -14.24 -45.32 21.83
N THR A 4 -15.26 -45.24 20.98
CA THR A 4 -15.21 -45.73 19.60
C THR A 4 -14.23 -44.88 18.78
N PRO A 5 -13.68 -45.41 17.67
CA PRO A 5 -12.74 -44.66 16.83
C PRO A 5 -13.31 -43.35 16.28
N GLU A 6 -14.63 -43.28 16.06
CA GLU A 6 -15.32 -42.08 15.57
C GLU A 6 -15.43 -40.99 16.65
N GLU A 7 -15.74 -41.38 17.89
CA GLU A 7 -15.79 -40.47 19.04
C GLU A 7 -14.43 -39.82 19.32
N ARG A 8 -13.33 -40.55 19.08
CA ARG A 8 -11.97 -40.01 19.21
C ARG A 8 -11.66 -38.95 18.15
N ARG A 9 -12.04 -39.21 16.89
CA ARG A 9 -11.85 -38.25 15.78
C ARG A 9 -12.66 -36.97 15.99
N ALA A 10 -13.89 -37.08 16.49
CA ALA A 10 -14.73 -35.93 16.82
C ALA A 10 -14.12 -35.07 17.93
N LYS A 11 -13.65 -35.70 19.02
CA LYS A 11 -12.94 -34.99 20.11
C LYS A 11 -11.65 -34.33 19.67
N ASP A 12 -10.88 -34.96 18.78
CA ASP A 12 -9.64 -34.36 18.27
C ASP A 12 -9.92 -33.17 17.33
N ALA A 13 -10.99 -33.23 16.54
CA ALA A 13 -11.42 -32.10 15.71
C ALA A 13 -11.87 -30.91 16.58
N GLU A 14 -12.61 -31.17 17.65
CA GLU A 14 -13.05 -30.16 18.61
C GLU A 14 -11.86 -29.52 19.34
N ARG A 15 -10.91 -30.33 19.82
CA ARG A 15 -9.65 -29.86 20.42
C ARG A 15 -8.85 -28.97 19.48
N LYS A 16 -8.74 -29.37 18.19
CA LYS A 16 -8.05 -28.56 17.17
C LYS A 16 -8.78 -27.24 16.90
N ARG A 17 -10.11 -27.21 16.91
CA ARG A 17 -10.90 -25.98 16.74
C ARG A 17 -10.66 -25.01 17.89
N ILE A 18 -10.70 -25.50 19.13
CA ILE A 18 -10.43 -24.70 20.34
C ILE A 18 -8.99 -24.18 20.35
N ALA A 19 -8.01 -25.02 19.98
CA ALA A 19 -6.61 -24.62 19.90
C ALA A 19 -6.39 -23.53 18.85
N ARG A 20 -7.05 -23.62 17.68
CA ARG A 20 -6.99 -22.59 16.64
C ARG A 20 -7.63 -21.28 17.10
N ALA A 21 -8.78 -21.33 17.77
CA ALA A 21 -9.45 -20.14 18.31
C ALA A 21 -8.58 -19.43 19.36
N LYS A 22 -7.96 -20.19 20.28
CA LYS A 22 -7.01 -19.63 21.25
C LYS A 22 -5.77 -19.04 20.59
N ALA A 23 -5.25 -19.68 19.54
CA ALA A 23 -4.11 -19.16 18.80
C ALA A 23 -4.44 -17.85 18.05
N THR A 24 -5.67 -17.71 17.53
CA THR A 24 -6.12 -16.44 16.94
C THR A 24 -6.31 -15.35 17.98
N GLU A 25 -6.92 -15.66 19.13
CA GLU A 25 -7.06 -14.71 20.24
C GLU A 25 -5.71 -14.25 20.77
N GLN A 26 -4.75 -15.17 20.94
CA GLN A 26 -3.39 -14.82 21.35
C GLN A 26 -2.67 -13.93 20.33
N ARG A 27 -2.90 -14.13 19.03
CA ARG A 27 -2.36 -13.26 17.98
C ARG A 27 -2.98 -11.87 18.00
N GLU A 28 -4.29 -11.78 18.20
CA GLU A 28 -4.97 -10.48 18.33
C GLU A 28 -4.53 -9.74 19.61
N LEU A 29 -4.39 -10.46 20.73
CA LEU A 29 -3.87 -9.91 22.00
C LEU A 29 -2.42 -9.42 21.85
N ALA A 30 -1.54 -10.22 21.24
CA ALA A 30 -0.15 -9.82 20.98
C ALA A 30 -0.08 -8.59 20.03
N LYS A 31 -1.01 -8.48 19.08
CA LYS A 31 -1.13 -7.34 18.18
C LYS A 31 -1.64 -6.08 18.89
N THR A 32 -2.57 -6.22 19.84
CA THR A 32 -2.98 -5.11 20.70
C THR A 32 -1.89 -4.71 21.70
N GLU A 33 -1.16 -5.67 22.27
CA GLU A 33 -0.04 -5.42 23.19
C GLU A 33 1.16 -4.78 22.48
N GLN A 34 1.45 -5.14 21.24
CA GLN A 34 2.43 -4.41 20.42
C GLN A 34 1.97 -2.99 20.07
N ARG A 35 0.66 -2.77 19.94
CA ARG A 35 0.08 -1.42 19.79
C ARG A 35 0.23 -0.58 21.05
N THR A 36 0.07 -1.18 22.24
CA THR A 36 0.18 -0.48 23.52
C THR A 36 1.62 -0.36 24.03
N GLY A 37 2.53 -1.26 23.68
CA GLY A 37 3.95 -1.18 24.04
C GLY A 37 4.72 -0.04 23.38
N ASN A 38 4.21 0.48 22.26
CA ASN A 38 4.67 1.71 21.59
C ASN A 38 3.83 2.95 21.97
N ALA A 39 3.02 2.87 23.03
CA ALA A 39 2.07 3.93 23.39
C ALA A 39 2.80 5.14 23.98
N SER A 40 3.21 6.04 23.09
CA SER A 40 3.07 7.47 23.40
C SER A 40 1.61 7.73 23.82
N ALA A 41 1.40 8.54 24.86
CA ALA A 41 0.07 9.00 25.27
C ALA A 41 -0.65 9.81 24.17
N ALA A 42 0.08 10.17 23.10
CA ALA A 42 -0.44 10.87 21.95
C ALA A 42 -1.52 10.06 21.19
N PRO A 43 -2.59 10.72 20.72
CA PRO A 43 -3.55 10.10 19.80
C PRO A 43 -2.85 9.59 18.54
N THR A 44 -3.35 8.51 17.96
CA THR A 44 -2.71 7.82 16.81
C THR A 44 -3.34 8.16 15.46
N THR A 45 -3.96 9.34 15.37
CA THR A 45 -4.80 9.74 14.24
C THR A 45 -4.01 9.78 12.93
N MET A 46 -2.80 10.33 12.93
CA MET A 46 -1.97 10.39 11.72
C MET A 46 -1.40 9.02 11.35
N ARG A 47 -0.99 8.21 12.34
CA ARG A 47 -0.54 6.84 12.11
C ARG A 47 -1.61 6.01 11.41
N ASP A 48 -2.83 6.02 11.92
CA ASP A 48 -3.95 5.27 11.36
C ASP A 48 -4.28 5.73 9.93
N ALA A 49 -4.27 7.05 9.68
CA ALA A 49 -4.52 7.60 8.35
C ALA A 49 -3.44 7.24 7.33
N VAL A 50 -2.16 7.29 7.72
CA VAL A 50 -1.04 6.89 6.84
C VAL A 50 -1.06 5.40 6.54
N ASP A 51 -1.34 4.56 7.54
CA ASP A 51 -1.44 3.11 7.32
C ASP A 51 -2.59 2.76 6.37
N GLU A 52 -3.75 3.40 6.49
CA GLU A 52 -4.87 3.21 5.56
C GLU A 52 -4.51 3.65 4.14
N SER A 53 -3.83 4.79 4.01
CA SER A 53 -3.33 5.29 2.72
C SER A 53 -2.35 4.29 2.09
N LEU A 54 -1.35 3.81 2.84
CA LEU A 54 -0.38 2.84 2.36
C LEU A 54 -1.04 1.51 1.94
N ARG A 55 -2.05 1.05 2.66
CA ARG A 55 -2.84 -0.15 2.28
C ARG A 55 -3.61 0.06 0.98
N ALA A 56 -4.12 1.26 0.74
CA ALA A 56 -4.81 1.59 -0.51
C ALA A 56 -3.85 1.65 -1.72
N MET A 57 -2.54 1.86 -1.50
CA MET A 57 -1.51 1.87 -2.54
C MET A 57 -1.10 0.45 -2.94
N LYS A 58 -1.97 -0.24 -3.68
CA LYS A 58 -1.76 -1.64 -4.13
C LYS A 58 -0.55 -1.85 -5.07
N TRP A 59 0.13 -0.78 -5.43
CA TRP A 59 1.24 -0.80 -6.39
C TRP A 59 2.62 -0.69 -5.77
N LEU A 60 2.71 -0.52 -4.45
CA LEU A 60 3.99 -0.47 -3.76
C LEU A 60 4.73 -1.79 -3.93
N VAL A 61 6.02 -1.70 -4.21
CA VAL A 61 6.91 -2.84 -4.41
C VAL A 61 7.95 -2.91 -3.30
N PRO A 62 8.71 -4.02 -3.15
CA PRO A 62 9.70 -4.14 -2.08
C PRO A 62 10.75 -3.03 -2.03
N SER A 63 11.10 -2.42 -3.18
CA SER A 63 12.03 -1.27 -3.21
C SER A 63 11.49 -0.02 -2.50
N ASP A 64 10.17 0.09 -2.32
CA ASP A 64 9.53 1.23 -1.66
C ASP A 64 9.51 1.10 -0.13
N LEU A 65 10.04 0.00 0.42
CA LEU A 65 9.95 -0.31 1.85
C LEU A 65 10.56 0.80 2.74
N ALA A 66 11.70 1.37 2.33
CA ALA A 66 12.34 2.45 3.08
C ALA A 66 11.43 3.68 3.19
N SER A 67 10.79 4.07 2.08
CA SER A 67 9.85 5.19 2.04
C SER A 67 8.56 4.90 2.82
N GLN A 68 8.08 3.65 2.83
CA GLN A 68 6.95 3.25 3.68
C GLN A 68 7.28 3.36 5.17
N VAL A 69 8.47 2.92 5.58
CA VAL A 69 8.93 3.05 6.98
C VAL A 69 9.06 4.52 7.35
N GLN A 70 9.64 5.34 6.48
CA GLN A 70 9.77 6.78 6.69
C GLN A 70 8.41 7.48 6.84
N ALA A 71 7.42 7.11 6.03
CA ALA A 71 6.06 7.66 6.13
C ALA A 71 5.42 7.33 7.49
N ARG A 72 5.54 6.08 7.96
CA ARG A 72 5.01 5.65 9.27
C ARG A 72 5.71 6.36 10.42
N GLU A 73 7.01 6.55 10.32
CA GLU A 73 7.80 7.24 11.33
C GLU A 73 7.41 8.73 11.43
N LEU A 74 7.27 9.40 10.29
CA LEU A 74 6.79 10.79 10.26
C LEU A 74 5.37 10.92 10.81
N ALA A 75 4.49 9.96 10.53
CA ALA A 75 3.14 9.93 11.11
C ALA A 75 3.18 9.85 12.64
N ARG A 76 4.05 8.97 13.18
CA ARG A 76 4.29 8.88 14.63
C ARG A 76 4.78 10.19 15.21
N THR A 77 5.78 10.82 14.59
CA THR A 77 6.33 12.10 15.04
C THR A 77 5.28 13.22 14.99
N ILE A 78 4.43 13.26 13.96
CA ILE A 78 3.34 14.25 13.87
C ILE A 78 2.38 14.12 15.05
N ASP A 79 1.94 12.90 15.34
CA ASP A 79 1.03 12.63 16.46
C ASP A 79 1.66 13.08 17.80
N GLU A 80 2.94 12.76 18.01
CA GLU A 80 3.68 13.13 19.22
C GLU A 80 3.88 14.65 19.36
N LEU A 81 4.29 15.33 18.29
CA LEU A 81 4.51 16.78 18.28
C LEU A 81 3.19 17.54 18.44
N THR A 82 2.12 17.07 17.81
CA THR A 82 0.78 17.66 17.93
C THR A 82 0.26 17.51 19.36
N HIS A 83 0.48 16.35 19.99
CA HIS A 83 0.12 16.14 21.39
C HIS A 83 0.95 17.01 22.35
N ALA A 84 2.22 17.22 22.05
CA ALA A 84 3.12 18.07 22.83
C ALA A 84 2.89 19.58 22.62
N GLY A 85 2.02 19.99 21.68
CA GLY A 85 1.77 21.39 21.34
C GLY A 85 2.92 22.07 20.57
N GLU A 86 3.80 21.29 19.92
CA GLU A 86 4.93 21.79 19.14
C GLU A 86 4.56 22.06 17.66
N ASP A 87 3.58 22.93 17.43
CA ASP A 87 2.93 23.14 16.12
C ASP A 87 3.90 23.43 14.96
N ALA A 88 4.93 24.24 15.18
CA ALA A 88 5.91 24.58 14.14
C ALA A 88 6.69 23.35 13.65
N LYS A 89 7.06 22.46 14.57
CA LYS A 89 7.74 21.20 14.23
C LYS A 89 6.76 20.20 13.62
N ALA A 90 5.52 20.14 14.12
CA ALA A 90 4.46 19.32 13.52
C ALA A 90 4.21 19.70 12.06
N LEU A 91 4.12 21.01 11.74
CA LEU A 91 3.98 21.50 10.37
C LEU A 91 5.17 21.12 9.48
N SER A 92 6.40 21.15 10.02
CA SER A 92 7.59 20.69 9.30
C SER A 92 7.49 19.19 8.97
N ALA A 93 7.09 18.38 9.95
CA ALA A 93 6.90 16.94 9.77
C ALA A 93 5.77 16.64 8.76
N HIS A 94 4.68 17.39 8.77
CA HIS A 94 3.61 17.30 7.75
C HIS A 94 4.11 17.56 6.33
N ARG A 95 4.95 18.58 6.13
CA ARG A 95 5.55 18.87 4.82
C ARG A 95 6.46 17.74 4.36
N ALA A 96 7.25 17.17 5.26
CA ALA A 96 8.09 16.01 4.96
C ALA A 96 7.25 14.79 4.58
N LEU A 97 6.18 14.50 5.35
CA LEU A 97 5.26 13.40 5.07
C LEU A 97 4.59 13.56 3.70
N SER A 98 4.15 14.77 3.36
CA SER A 98 3.53 15.04 2.05
C SER A 98 4.48 14.74 0.88
N ARG A 99 5.77 15.03 1.02
CA ARG A 99 6.78 14.69 -0.01
C ARG A 99 6.96 13.17 -0.14
N VAL A 100 7.13 12.47 0.97
CA VAL A 100 7.28 11.00 0.98
C VAL A 100 6.06 10.32 0.35
N LEU A 101 4.84 10.76 0.70
CA LEU A 101 3.62 10.23 0.10
C LEU A 101 3.51 10.55 -1.40
N SER A 102 4.04 11.69 -1.84
CA SER A 102 4.14 12.03 -3.27
C SER A 102 5.10 11.10 -4.00
N ASP A 103 6.26 10.81 -3.42
CA ASP A 103 7.27 9.93 -4.01
C ASP A 103 6.78 8.48 -4.11
N LEU A 104 5.99 8.02 -3.12
CA LEU A 104 5.30 6.73 -3.15
C LEU A 104 4.17 6.66 -4.21
N GLY A 105 3.88 7.78 -4.87
CA GLY A 105 2.81 7.87 -5.86
C GLY A 105 1.41 7.88 -5.24
N GLY A 106 1.29 8.25 -3.97
CA GLY A 106 0.02 8.40 -3.25
C GLY A 106 -0.83 9.58 -3.73
N THR A 107 -0.37 10.35 -4.72
CA THR A 107 -1.10 11.50 -5.23
C THR A 107 -2.22 11.09 -6.19
N PRO A 108 -3.34 11.84 -6.22
CA PRO A 108 -4.44 11.59 -7.16
C PRO A 108 -3.98 11.50 -8.62
N GLN A 109 -2.94 12.24 -9.00
CA GLN A 109 -2.39 12.25 -10.35
C GLN A 109 -1.73 10.92 -10.73
N VAL A 110 -0.96 10.30 -9.83
CA VAL A 110 -0.33 9.00 -10.08
C VAL A 110 -1.39 7.89 -10.08
N ARG A 111 -2.40 7.99 -9.21
CA ARG A 111 -3.57 7.09 -9.23
C ARG A 111 -4.31 7.18 -10.58
N LEU A 112 -4.65 8.40 -11.03
CA LEU A 112 -5.30 8.63 -12.31
C LEU A 112 -4.46 8.11 -13.49
N GLN A 113 -3.15 8.36 -13.49
CA GLN A 113 -2.26 7.84 -14.54
C GLN A 113 -2.23 6.31 -14.56
N ARG A 114 -2.30 5.65 -13.39
CA ARG A 114 -2.40 4.19 -13.32
C ARG A 114 -3.74 3.69 -13.81
N GLU A 115 -4.84 4.32 -13.41
CA GLU A 115 -6.19 4.00 -13.89
C GLU A 115 -6.27 4.11 -15.43
N LEU A 116 -5.76 5.21 -16.00
CA LEU A 116 -5.68 5.42 -17.44
C LEU A 116 -4.79 4.37 -18.14
N ARG A 117 -3.66 3.98 -17.54
CA ARG A 117 -2.80 2.92 -18.08
C ARG A 117 -3.45 1.54 -18.01
N SER A 118 -4.21 1.24 -16.96
CA SER A 118 -4.97 -0.01 -16.86
C SER A 118 -6.12 -0.07 -17.86
N LEU A 119 -6.81 1.04 -18.11
CA LEU A 119 -7.87 1.13 -19.12
C LEU A 119 -7.32 0.92 -20.54
N ARG A 120 -6.15 1.48 -20.86
CA ARG A 120 -5.48 1.26 -22.16
C ARG A 120 -5.00 -0.18 -22.39
N ARG A 121 -4.88 -0.98 -21.32
CA ARG A 121 -4.34 -2.34 -21.37
C ARG A 121 -5.43 -3.40 -21.19
N ALA A 122 -6.68 -2.98 -20.98
CA ALA A 122 -7.81 -3.89 -21.06
C ALA A 122 -7.93 -4.33 -22.53
N PRO A 123 -7.82 -5.64 -22.84
CA PRO A 123 -8.21 -6.11 -24.17
C PRO A 123 -9.69 -5.82 -24.37
N ASP A 124 -10.06 -5.35 -25.56
CA ASP A 124 -11.46 -5.15 -25.91
C ASP A 124 -12.23 -6.46 -25.69
N PRO A 125 -13.45 -6.44 -25.11
CA PRO A 125 -14.23 -7.64 -24.85
C PRO A 125 -14.77 -8.31 -26.13
N GLU A 126 -14.60 -7.66 -27.28
CA GLU A 126 -14.91 -8.21 -28.61
C GLU A 126 -13.66 -8.11 -29.49
N GLY A 127 -12.98 -9.21 -29.72
CA GLY A 127 -11.86 -9.21 -30.66
C GLY A 127 -10.89 -10.34 -30.44
N ASP A 128 -11.27 -11.49 -30.97
CA ASP A 128 -10.41 -12.51 -31.56
C ASP A 128 -8.94 -12.07 -31.78
N ASP A 129 -8.01 -12.73 -31.10
CA ASP A 129 -6.56 -12.51 -31.30
C ASP A 129 -5.89 -13.88 -31.47
N GLU A 130 -6.26 -14.56 -32.57
CA GLU A 130 -5.33 -15.44 -33.28
C GLU A 130 -4.08 -14.64 -33.61
N ARG A 131 -3.06 -14.78 -32.77
CA ARG A 131 -1.72 -14.22 -33.04
C ARG A 131 -1.08 -14.96 -34.19
N ALA A 132 -1.34 -14.47 -35.40
CA ALA A 132 -0.45 -14.58 -36.52
C ALA A 132 -0.32 -13.23 -37.22
N ASP A 133 0.93 -12.84 -37.38
CA ASP A 133 1.44 -12.22 -38.59
C ASP A 133 1.89 -10.74 -38.56
N SER A 134 3.07 -10.65 -39.12
CA SER A 134 4.04 -9.60 -39.25
C SER A 134 3.55 -8.41 -40.08
N THR A 135 2.81 -7.48 -39.48
CA THR A 135 2.48 -6.22 -40.17
C THR A 135 3.47 -5.12 -39.82
N ARG A 136 4.39 -4.86 -40.77
CA ARG A 136 5.28 -3.69 -40.83
C ARG A 136 4.49 -2.40 -40.53
N PRO A 137 4.97 -1.50 -39.66
CA PRO A 137 4.23 -0.28 -39.33
C PRO A 137 4.06 0.59 -40.58
N PRO A 138 2.87 1.20 -40.81
CA PRO A 138 2.66 2.11 -41.92
C PRO A 138 3.58 3.32 -41.76
N ALA A 139 4.39 3.59 -42.80
CA ALA A 139 5.18 4.80 -42.89
C ALA A 139 4.24 6.02 -42.91
N GLY A 140 4.42 6.98 -41.99
CA GLY A 140 3.88 8.33 -42.19
C GLY A 140 3.13 9.03 -41.05
N ILE A 141 3.19 8.58 -39.78
CA ILE A 141 2.51 9.30 -38.66
C ILE A 141 3.48 9.70 -37.53
N LEU A 142 4.71 10.03 -37.88
CA LEU A 142 5.55 10.92 -37.07
C LEU A 142 5.73 12.18 -37.89
N SER A 143 4.84 13.16 -37.67
CA SER A 143 5.10 14.51 -38.12
C SER A 143 6.45 14.92 -37.53
N GLU A 144 7.40 15.21 -38.43
CA GLU A 144 8.74 15.63 -38.11
C GLU A 144 8.67 16.90 -37.24
N PHE A 145 8.81 16.75 -35.92
CA PHE A 145 9.02 17.88 -35.04
C PHE A 145 10.39 18.47 -35.37
N LYS A 146 10.43 19.47 -36.25
CA LYS A 146 11.64 20.27 -36.50
C LYS A 146 12.10 20.88 -35.17
N ARG A 147 13.29 20.47 -34.72
CA ARG A 147 13.93 21.09 -33.56
C ARG A 147 14.20 22.57 -33.85
N PRO A 148 13.94 23.48 -32.90
CA PRO A 148 14.27 24.89 -33.07
C PRO A 148 15.79 25.07 -33.20
N ALA A 149 16.20 25.98 -34.07
CA ALA A 149 17.61 26.29 -34.28
C ALA A 149 18.26 26.78 -32.99
N LYS A 150 19.47 26.28 -32.72
CA LYS A 150 20.29 26.66 -31.58
C LYS A 150 20.50 28.18 -31.62
N ARG A 151 20.09 28.90 -30.56
CA ARG A 151 20.39 30.34 -30.45
C ARG A 151 21.91 30.50 -30.50
N GLY A 152 22.37 31.29 -31.47
CA GLY A 152 23.79 31.66 -31.60
C GLY A 152 24.24 32.38 -30.33
N THR A 153 25.47 32.07 -29.93
CA THR A 153 26.25 32.77 -28.90
C THR A 153 26.42 34.24 -29.23
#